data_AF-A0A958ST82-F1
#
_entry.id   AF-A0A958ST82-F1
#
_cell.length_a   1.000
_cell.length_b   1.000
_cell.length_c   1.000
_cell.angle_alpha   90.00
_cell.angle_beta   90.00
_cell.angle_gamma   90.00
#
_symmetry.space_group_name_H-M   'P 1'
#
loop_
_entity.id
_entity.type
_entity.pdbx_description
1 polymer ?
#
loop_
_entity_poly.entity_id
_entity_poly.type
_entity_poly.pdbx_seq_one_letter_code
_entity_poly.pdbx_strand_id
1 'polypeptide(L)'
;MKHLFILLIFTFTFFSCAQEKKMVEGETAWQKKMNSEFKDASKSPLKEKDLKHFEGLDFFPFDSAYVVIATLERTPDEKPF
;
A
#
# COMPACT_ATOMS: atom_id res chain seq x y z
N MET A 1 5.81 46.25 14.39
CA MET A 1 6.47 44.99 14.85
C MET A 1 5.48 43.86 15.13
N LYS A 2 4.41 44.08 15.91
CA LYS A 2 3.41 43.04 16.24
C LYS A 2 2.64 42.51 15.00
N HIS A 3 2.29 43.38 14.05
CA HIS A 3 1.64 42.99 12.79
C HIS A 3 2.57 42.20 11.85
N LEU A 4 3.88 42.44 11.89
CA LEU A 4 4.87 41.69 11.11
C LEU A 4 4.99 40.25 11.62
N PHE A 5 4.95 40.07 12.94
CA PHE A 5 4.97 38.75 13.58
C PHE A 5 3.72 37.92 13.24
N ILE A 6 2.55 38.55 13.20
CA ILE A 6 1.29 37.90 12.81
C ILE A 6 1.35 37.44 11.34
N LEU A 7 1.91 38.26 10.46
CA LEU A 7 2.07 37.96 9.03
C LEU A 7 3.07 36.80 8.79
N LEU A 8 4.10 36.71 9.64
CA LEU A 8 5.08 35.62 9.61
C LEU A 8 4.49 34.28 10.10
N ILE A 9 3.63 34.31 11.12
CA ILE A 9 2.91 33.11 11.60
C ILE A 9 1.89 32.64 10.56
N PHE A 10 1.18 33.57 9.92
CA PHE A 10 0.18 33.27 8.90
C PHE A 10 0.80 32.62 7.64
N THR A 11 2.01 33.04 7.26
CA THR A 11 2.75 32.43 6.14
C THR A 11 3.30 31.03 6.48
N PHE A 12 3.66 30.78 7.74
CA PHE A 12 4.15 29.47 8.19
C PHE A 12 3.07 28.39 8.18
N THR A 13 1.80 28.75 8.45
CA THR A 13 0.68 27.79 8.45
C THR A 13 0.29 27.27 7.06
N PHE A 14 0.66 27.96 5.97
CA PHE A 14 0.39 27.47 4.61
C PHE A 14 1.38 26.40 4.13
N PHE A 15 2.60 26.33 4.70
CA PHE A 15 3.59 25.34 4.31
C PHE A 15 3.38 23.97 4.96
N SER A 16 2.57 23.88 6.04
CA SER A 16 2.44 22.64 6.82
C SER A 16 1.45 21.62 6.26
N CYS A 17 0.82 21.88 5.12
CA CYS A 17 -0.17 20.99 4.50
C CYS A 17 0.31 20.35 3.17
N ALA A 18 1.61 20.18 3.01
CA ALA A 18 2.22 19.43 1.92
C ALA A 18 2.66 18.02 2.38
N GLN A 19 1.79 17.29 3.09
CA GLN A 19 2.00 15.86 3.26
C GLN A 19 1.52 15.18 1.98
N GLU A 20 2.45 14.83 1.09
CA GLU A 20 2.17 13.89 0.01
C GLU A 20 1.59 12.63 0.63
N LYS A 21 0.28 12.41 0.45
CA LYS A 21 -0.31 11.11 0.72
C LYS A 21 0.34 10.15 -0.27
N LYS A 22 1.36 9.42 0.16
CA LYS A 22 1.99 8.36 -0.65
C LYS A 22 0.89 7.44 -1.15
N MET A 23 0.57 7.58 -2.44
CA MET A 23 -0.42 6.77 -3.11
C MET A 23 0.02 5.32 -3.01
N VAL A 24 -0.94 4.41 -2.87
CA VAL A 24 -0.64 2.99 -2.84
C VAL A 24 -0.08 2.60 -4.21
N GLU A 25 1.17 2.16 -4.22
CA GLU A 25 1.90 1.78 -5.43
C GLU A 25 1.31 0.51 -6.06
N GLY A 26 1.46 0.36 -7.37
CA GLY A 26 0.96 -0.79 -8.12
C GLY A 26 0.47 -0.41 -9.52
N GLU A 27 0.76 -1.24 -10.49
CA GLU A 27 0.40 -1.07 -11.90
C GLU A 27 -1.06 -1.49 -12.15
N THR A 28 -1.52 -2.52 -11.45
CA THR A 28 -2.90 -3.06 -11.60
C THR A 28 -3.80 -2.73 -10.41
N ALA A 29 -5.12 -2.80 -10.63
CA ALA A 29 -6.08 -2.63 -9.54
C ALA A 29 -5.91 -3.67 -8.42
N TRP A 30 -5.53 -4.90 -8.79
CA TRP A 30 -5.24 -5.97 -7.82
C TRP A 30 -4.00 -5.67 -6.98
N GLN A 31 -2.91 -5.22 -7.62
CA GLN A 31 -1.69 -4.84 -6.90
C GLN A 31 -1.94 -3.70 -5.91
N LYS A 32 -2.70 -2.67 -6.33
CA LYS A 32 -3.11 -1.56 -5.45
C LYS A 32 -3.95 -2.03 -4.28
N LYS A 33 -4.91 -2.93 -4.51
CA LYS A 33 -5.73 -3.52 -3.43
C LYS A 33 -4.85 -4.29 -2.44
N MET A 34 -3.95 -5.14 -2.93
CA MET A 34 -3.06 -5.93 -2.09
C MET A 34 -2.14 -5.06 -1.24
N ASN A 35 -1.47 -4.08 -1.85
CA ASN A 35 -0.63 -3.13 -1.13
C ASN A 35 -1.44 -2.32 -0.10
N SER A 36 -2.69 -1.98 -0.40
CA SER A 36 -3.56 -1.31 0.58
C SER A 36 -3.88 -2.20 1.78
N GLU A 37 -4.08 -3.51 1.58
CA GLU A 37 -4.33 -4.46 2.66
C GLU A 37 -3.09 -4.67 3.52
N PHE A 38 -1.91 -4.75 2.92
CA PHE A 38 -0.65 -4.87 3.65
C PHE A 38 -0.26 -3.60 4.40
N LYS A 39 -0.71 -2.43 3.94
CA LYS A 39 -0.49 -1.14 4.61
C LYS A 39 -1.50 -0.87 5.74
N ASP A 40 -2.62 -1.59 5.78
CA ASP A 40 -3.64 -1.47 6.82
C ASP A 40 -3.18 -2.18 8.10
N ALA A 41 -2.81 -1.40 9.12
CA ALA A 41 -2.35 -1.92 10.41
C ALA A 41 -3.32 -2.91 11.09
N SER A 42 -4.62 -2.84 10.79
CA SER A 42 -5.63 -3.71 11.39
C SER A 42 -5.72 -5.10 10.73
N LYS A 43 -5.22 -5.24 9.51
CA LYS A 43 -5.31 -6.46 8.69
C LYS A 43 -3.95 -7.00 8.27
N SER A 44 -2.92 -6.17 8.36
CA SER A 44 -1.60 -6.47 7.82
C SER A 44 -0.98 -7.67 8.53
N PRO A 45 -0.38 -8.61 7.78
CA PRO A 45 0.45 -9.65 8.36
C PRO A 45 1.85 -9.13 8.75
N LEU A 46 2.19 -7.88 8.42
CA LEU A 46 3.50 -7.30 8.72
C LEU A 46 3.63 -6.99 10.21
N LYS A 47 4.85 -7.11 10.73
CA LYS A 47 5.17 -6.63 12.08
C LYS A 47 5.10 -5.10 12.09
N GLU A 48 4.77 -4.53 13.25
CA GLU A 48 4.63 -3.08 13.41
C GLU A 48 5.89 -2.30 12.96
N LYS A 49 7.08 -2.86 13.22
CA LYS A 49 8.35 -2.26 12.80
C LYS A 49 8.52 -2.19 11.27
N ASP A 50 7.96 -3.16 10.56
CA ASP A 50 8.10 -3.28 9.10
C ASP A 50 7.00 -2.45 8.42
N LEU A 51 5.82 -2.37 9.03
CA LEU A 51 4.71 -1.52 8.57
C LEU A 51 5.10 -0.02 8.52
N LYS A 52 5.93 0.45 9.46
CA LYS A 52 6.42 1.84 9.51
C LYS A 52 7.21 2.26 8.27
N HIS A 53 7.81 1.29 7.58
CA HIS A 53 8.65 1.51 6.41
C HIS A 53 8.06 0.85 5.16
N PHE A 54 6.81 0.38 5.21
CA PHE A 54 6.18 -0.31 4.09
C PHE A 54 5.73 0.67 3.00
N GLU A 55 6.27 0.48 1.80
CA GLU A 55 5.93 1.29 0.62
C GLU A 55 5.06 0.50 -0.38
N GLY A 56 5.37 -0.79 -0.55
CA GLY A 56 4.60 -1.72 -1.38
C GLY A 56 5.23 -3.11 -1.35
N LEU A 57 4.50 -4.10 -1.88
CA LEU A 57 5.03 -5.42 -2.18
C LEU A 57 5.88 -5.37 -3.46
N ASP A 58 6.91 -6.21 -3.49
CA ASP A 58 7.70 -6.46 -4.69
C ASP A 58 6.97 -7.48 -5.58
N PHE A 59 6.40 -7.02 -6.68
CA PHE A 59 5.66 -7.87 -7.62
C PHE A 59 6.59 -8.32 -8.74
N PHE A 60 6.50 -9.60 -9.10
CA PHE A 60 7.12 -10.06 -10.34
C PHE A 60 6.51 -9.33 -11.54
N PRO A 61 7.33 -8.96 -12.54
CA PRO A 61 6.81 -8.41 -13.78
C PRO A 61 5.92 -9.45 -14.46
N PHE A 62 4.99 -8.96 -15.27
CA PHE A 62 4.16 -9.86 -16.07
C PHE A 62 5.04 -10.66 -17.04
N ASP A 63 4.90 -11.98 -16.99
CA ASP A 63 5.54 -12.90 -17.93
C ASP A 63 4.52 -13.95 -18.35
N SER A 64 4.22 -13.97 -19.65
CA SER A 64 3.23 -14.87 -20.23
C SER A 64 3.67 -16.34 -20.19
N ALA A 65 4.97 -16.63 -20.02
CA ALA A 65 5.47 -17.98 -19.87
C ALA A 65 4.94 -18.65 -18.59
N TYR A 66 4.51 -17.87 -17.59
CA TYR A 66 3.91 -18.37 -16.35
C TYR A 66 2.38 -18.44 -16.39
N VAL A 67 1.75 -18.11 -17.52
CA VAL A 67 0.30 -18.23 -17.71
C VAL A 67 0.00 -19.59 -18.34
N VAL A 68 -0.56 -20.51 -17.55
CA VAL A 68 -0.91 -21.87 -17.99
C VAL A 68 -2.40 -22.14 -17.87
N ILE A 69 -2.93 -22.96 -18.79
CA ILE A 69 -4.28 -23.52 -18.69
C ILE A 69 -4.13 -24.91 -18.06
N ALA A 70 -4.70 -25.09 -16.88
CA ALA A 70 -4.67 -26.36 -16.16
C ALA A 70 -6.08 -26.93 -16.00
N THR A 71 -6.19 -28.26 -15.98
CA THR A 71 -7.42 -28.96 -15.62
C THR A 71 -7.42 -29.20 -14.12
N LEU A 72 -8.50 -28.83 -13.45
CA LEU A 72 -8.69 -29.10 -12.03
C LEU A 72 -9.20 -30.54 -11.83
N GLU A 73 -8.37 -31.39 -11.24
CA GLU A 73 -8.78 -32.73 -10.78
C GLU A 73 -9.01 -32.69 -9.26
N ARG A 74 -10.23 -33.02 -8.83
CA ARG A 74 -10.57 -33.03 -7.41
C ARG A 74 -9.88 -34.19 -6.71
N THR A 75 -9.29 -33.92 -5.54
CA THR A 75 -8.69 -34.98 -4.73
C THR A 75 -9.82 -35.79 -4.07
N PRO A 76 -9.85 -37.13 -4.26
CA PRO A 76 -10.83 -37.97 -3.58
C PRO A 76 -10.73 -37.84 -2.06
N ASP A 77 -11.87 -37.85 -1.37
CA ASP A 77 -11.98 -37.82 0.09
C ASP A 77 -11.28 -36.62 0.78
N GLU A 78 -11.24 -35.46 0.10
CA GLU A 78 -10.68 -34.23 0.66
C GLU A 78 -11.40 -33.82 1.97
N LYS A 79 -10.61 -33.43 2.97
CA LYS A 79 -11.16 -32.94 4.25
C LYS A 79 -11.59 -31.47 4.09
N PRO A 80 -12.72 -31.07 4.70
CA PRO A 80 -13.09 -29.66 4.81
C PRO A 80 -11.98 -28.84 5.48
N PHE A 81 -11.81 -27.60 5.03
CA PHE A 81 -10.90 -26.61 5.60
C PHE A 81 -11.55 -25.80 6.72
#